data_AF-A0A231RLC2-F1
#
_entry.id   AF-A0A231RLC2-F1
#
_cell.length_a   1.000
_cell.length_b   1.000
_cell.length_c   1.000
_cell.angle_alpha   90.00
_cell.angle_beta   90.00
_cell.angle_gamma   90.00
#
_symmetry.space_group_name_H-M   'P 1'
#
loop_
_entity.id
_entity.type
_entity.pdbx_description
1 polymer ?
#
loop_
_entity_poly.entity_id
_entity_poly.type
_entity_poly.pdbx_seq_one_letter_code
_entity_poly.pdbx_strand_id
1 'polypeptide(L)' 'MLLAIIMGVALAGSLIEYRFLARRKQKRDLIVDAALLAVGLTLGALSLSDIDLPSPLTFVEQLFGPTSRMVAKLLS' A
#
# COMPACT_ATOMS: atom_id res chain seq x y z
N MET A 1 7.16 -15.60 5.75
CA MET A 1 8.58 -15.71 5.33
C MET A 1 8.85 -15.10 3.96
N LEU A 2 8.11 -15.46 2.90
CA LEU A 2 8.31 -14.91 1.55
C LEU A 2 8.16 -13.38 1.48
N LEU A 3 7.16 -12.82 2.19
CA LEU A 3 6.91 -11.37 2.26
C LEU A 3 8.12 -10.60 2.84
N ALA A 4 8.74 -11.13 3.91
CA ALA A 4 9.92 -10.53 4.52
C ALA A 4 11.15 -10.56 3.59
N ILE A 5 11.32 -11.62 2.79
CA ILE A 5 12.40 -11.71 1.79
C ILE A 5 12.20 -10.64 0.70
N ILE A 6 10.98 -10.51 0.16
CA ILE A 6 10.66 -9.50 -0.86
C ILE A 6 10.92 -8.10 -0.30
N MET A 7 10.49 -7.81 0.92
CA MET A 7 10.76 -6.53 1.58
C MET A 7 12.26 -6.27 1.74
N GLY A 8 13.05 -7.28 2.12
CA GLY A 8 14.50 -7.17 2.25
C GLY A 8 15.18 -6.82 0.91
N VAL A 9 14.77 -7.48 -0.18
CA VAL A 9 15.28 -7.19 -1.53
C VAL A 9 14.86 -5.79 -1.99
N ALA A 10 13.62 -5.39 -1.75
CA ALA A 10 13.12 -4.05 -2.09
C ALA A 10 13.89 -2.94 -1.34
N LEU A 11 14.16 -3.12 -0.05
CA LEU A 11 15.00 -2.22 0.74
C LEU A 11 16.42 -2.11 0.20
N ALA A 12 17.04 -3.26 -0.13
CA ALA A 12 18.39 -3.29 -0.68
C ALA A 12 18.47 -2.60 -2.06
N GLY A 13 17.50 -2.88 -2.93
CA GLY A 13 17.38 -2.23 -4.25
C GLY A 13 17.21 -0.72 -4.13
N SER A 14 16.28 -0.28 -3.26
CA SER A 14 16.05 1.14 -3.02
C SER A 14 17.28 1.84 -2.49
N LEU A 15 18.04 1.26 -1.55
CA LEU A 15 19.29 1.86 -1.05
C LEU A 15 20.34 2.11 -2.15
N ILE A 16 20.41 1.23 -3.16
CA ILE A 16 21.28 1.41 -4.33
C ILE A 16 20.75 2.56 -5.19
N GLU A 17 19.44 2.59 -5.43
CA GLU A 17 18.75 3.59 -6.23
C GLU A 17 18.84 5.00 -5.60
N TYR A 18 18.65 5.11 -4.28
CA TYR A 18 18.87 6.34 -3.51
C TYR A 18 20.26 6.92 -3.71
N ARG A 19 21.29 6.06 -3.65
CA ARG A 19 22.68 6.50 -3.89
C ARG A 19 22.88 7.00 -5.31
N PHE A 20 22.21 6.39 -6.28
CA PHE A 20 22.27 6.80 -7.68
C PHE A 20 21.53 8.12 -7.94
N LEU A 21 20.29 8.27 -7.44
CA LEU A 21 19.47 9.47 -7.60
C LEU A 21 20.06 10.67 -6.83
N ALA A 22 20.64 10.44 -5.64
CA ALA A 22 21.33 11.48 -4.88
C ALA A 22 22.51 12.08 -5.66
N ARG A 23 23.26 11.24 -6.40
CA ARG A 23 24.33 11.70 -7.30
C ARG A 23 23.81 12.48 -8.50
N ARG A 24 22.61 12.15 -9.01
CA ARG A 24 21.95 12.84 -10.13
C ARG A 24 21.19 14.11 -9.74
N LYS A 25 21.17 14.49 -8.44
CA LYS A 25 20.41 15.63 -7.89
C LYS A 25 18.91 15.63 -8.23
N GLN A 26 18.34 14.47 -8.59
CA GLN A 26 16.92 14.32 -8.91
C GLN A 26 16.09 14.21 -7.63
N LYS A 27 16.00 15.31 -6.88
CA LYS A 27 15.35 15.35 -5.56
C LYS A 27 13.86 14.99 -5.61
N ARG A 28 13.17 15.35 -6.70
CA ARG A 28 11.74 15.03 -6.86
C ARG A 28 11.51 13.53 -6.91
N ASP A 29 12.25 12.85 -7.77
CA ASP A 29 12.09 11.42 -8.00
C ASP A 29 12.53 10.64 -6.75
N LEU A 30 13.55 11.14 -6.04
CA LEU A 30 13.99 10.61 -4.74
C LEU A 30 12.87 10.65 -3.69
N ILE A 31 12.11 11.75 -3.62
CA ILE A 31 11.03 11.93 -2.65
C ILE A 31 9.84 11.01 -3.00
N VAL A 32 9.51 10.87 -4.30
CA VAL A 32 8.44 9.97 -4.73
C VAL A 32 8.78 8.53 -4.42
N ASP A 33 10.01 8.12 -4.75
CA ASP A 33 10.48 6.76 -4.47
C ASP A 33 10.53 6.49 -2.95
N ALA A 34 10.95 7.48 -2.16
CA ALA A 34 10.88 7.44 -0.70
C ALA A 34 9.47 7.20 -0.17
N ALA A 35 8.51 7.96 -0.70
CA ALA A 35 7.12 7.87 -0.28
C ALA A 35 6.54 6.49 -0.61
N LEU A 36 6.81 5.99 -1.83
CA LEU A 36 6.35 4.66 -2.25
C LEU A 36 6.99 3.55 -1.41
N LEU A 37 8.29 3.62 -1.14
CA LEU A 37 8.97 2.66 -0.28
C LEU A 37 8.39 2.67 1.14
N ALA A 38 8.15 3.85 1.71
CA ALA A 38 7.57 3.99 3.04
C ALA A 38 6.16 3.38 3.11
N VAL A 39 5.32 3.60 2.09
CA VAL A 39 3.99 3.00 1.98
C VAL A 39 4.09 1.47 1.86
N GLY A 40 4.99 0.97 1.01
CA GLY A 40 5.20 -0.48 0.86
C GLY A 40 5.69 -1.15 2.14
N LEU A 41 6.62 -0.51 2.86
CA LEU A 41 7.15 -1.01 4.13
C LEU A 41 6.10 -1.01 5.24
N THR A 42 5.29 0.03 5.33
CA THR A 42 4.20 0.10 6.32
C THR A 42 3.13 -0.95 6.04
N LEU A 43 2.68 -1.10 4.79
CA LEU A 43 1.76 -2.16 4.40
C LEU A 43 2.33 -3.56 4.64
N GLY A 44 3.59 -3.79 4.28
CA GLY A 44 4.29 -5.05 4.52
C GLY A 44 4.43 -5.38 6.01
N ALA A 45 4.74 -4.37 6.84
CA ALA A 45 4.83 -4.53 8.29
C ALA A 45 3.47 -4.82 8.93
N LEU A 46 2.39 -4.17 8.48
CA LEU A 46 1.02 -4.46 8.92
C LEU A 46 0.64 -5.91 8.57
N SER A 47 0.94 -6.34 7.34
CA SER A 47 0.69 -7.72 6.90
C SER A 47 1.51 -8.77 7.66
N LEU A 48 2.74 -8.44 8.09
CA LEU A 48 3.58 -9.30 8.92
C LEU A 48 3.10 -9.38 10.38
N SER A 49 2.33 -8.40 10.84
CA SER A 49 1.83 -8.31 12.22
C SER A 49 0.47 -8.99 12.40
N ASP A 50 0.01 -9.78 11.41
CA ASP A 50 -1.32 -10.40 11.35
C ASP A 50 -2.48 -9.39 11.57
N ILE A 51 -2.26 -8.13 11.20
CA ILE A 51 -3.35 -7.14 11.18
C ILE A 51 -4.12 -7.40 9.89
N ASP A 52 -5.36 -7.86 10.03
CA ASP A 52 -6.28 -7.99 8.91
C ASP A 52 -6.50 -6.62 8.25
N LEU A 53 -5.82 -6.40 7.12
CA LEU A 53 -6.11 -5.22 6.31
C LEU A 53 -7.52 -5.39 5.73
N PRO A 54 -8.44 -4.44 6.00
CA PRO A 54 -9.78 -4.52 5.44
C PRO A 54 -9.68 -4.57 3.92
N SER A 55 -10.33 -5.57 3.33
CA SER A 55 -10.29 -5.73 1.88
C SER A 55 -10.92 -4.51 1.21
N PRO A 56 -10.46 -4.12 0.00
CA PRO A 56 -11.09 -3.05 -0.76
C PRO A 56 -12.60 -3.28 -0.96
N LEU A 57 -13.01 -4.55 -1.05
CA LEU A 57 -14.42 -4.95 -1.15
C LEU A 57 -15.22 -4.56 0.09
N THR A 58 -14.63 -4.63 1.28
CA THR A 58 -15.27 -4.19 2.54
C THR A 58 -15.59 -2.70 2.49
N PHE A 59 -14.72 -1.88 1.89
CA PHE A 59 -14.97 -0.45 1.71
C PHE A 59 -16.08 -0.20 0.69
N VAL A 60 -16.08 -0.94 -0.42
CA VAL A 60 -17.13 -0.88 -1.44
C VAL A 60 -18.49 -1.28 -0.83
N GLU A 61 -18.54 -2.37 -0.05
CA GLU A 61 -19.77 -2.78 0.65
C GLU A 61 -20.26 -1.75 1.65
N GLN A 62 -19.38 -1.07 2.38
CA GLN A 62 -19.77 0.02 3.28
C GLN A 62 -20.33 1.23 2.52
N LEU A 63 -19.75 1.55 1.36
CA LEU A 63 -20.15 2.71 0.57
C LEU A 63 -21.48 2.48 -0.18
N PHE A 64 -21.67 1.29 -0.73
CA PHE A 64 -22.83 0.95 -1.58
C PHE A 64 -23.92 0.14 -0.88
N GLY A 65 -23.63 -0.43 0.29
CA GLY A 65 -24.60 -1.15 1.12
C GLY A 65 -25.84 -0.34 1.56
N PRO A 66 -25.73 0.96 1.90
CA PRO A 66 -26.91 1.77 2.21
C PRO A 66 -27.84 1.92 1.00
N THR A 67 -27.26 2.13 -0.17
CA THR A 67 -28.00 2.31 -1.44
C THR A 67 -28.71 1.03 -1.85
N SER A 68 -28.05 -0.13 -1.71
CA SER A 68 -28.68 -1.42 -2.01
C SER A 68 -29.87 -1.72 -1.10
N ARG A 69 -29.77 -1.39 0.20
CA ARG A 69 -30.89 -1.53 1.16
C ARG A 69 -32.06 -0.60 0.85
N MET A 70 -31.79 0.64 0.41
CA MET A 70 -32.85 1.56 -0.01
C MET A 70 -33.58 1.05 -1.25
N VAL A 71 -32.85 0.56 -2.26
CA VAL A 71 -33.43 -0.01 -3.47
C VAL A 71 -34.24 -1.27 -3.16
N ALA A 72 -33.71 -2.16 -2.32
CA ALA A 72 -34.42 -3.36 -1.88
C ALA A 72 -35.73 -3.03 -1.16
N LYS A 73 -35.77 -1.96 -0.36
CA LYS A 73 -36.96 -1.50 0.36
C LYS A 73 -38.01 -0.82 -0.52
N LEU A 74 -37.61 -0.27 -1.67
CA LEU A 74 -38.51 0.33 -2.66
C LEU A 74 -39.11 -0.72 -3.62
N LEU A 75 -38.44 -1.87 -3.76
CA LEU A 75 -38.87 -2.97 -4.63
C LEU A 75 -39.68 -4.06 -3.89
N SER A 76 -39.80 -3.98 -2.56
CA SER A 76 -40.69 -4.82 -1.74
C SER A 76 -41.99 -4.11 -1.41
#